data_AF-A0A7K3DPZ2-F1
#
_entry.id   AF-A0A7K3DPZ2-F1
#
_cell.length_a   1.000
_cell.length_b   1.000
_cell.length_c   1.000
_cell.angle_alpha   90.00
_cell.angle_beta   90.00
_cell.angle_gamma   90.00
#
_symmetry.space_group_name_H-M   'P 1'
#
loop_
_entity.id
_entity.type
_entity.pdbx_description
1 polymer ?
#
loop_
_entity_poly.entity_id
_entity_poly.type
_entity_poly.pdbx_seq_one_letter_code
_entity_poly.pdbx_strand_id
1 'polypeptide(L)'
;MTVHDTGGVRIRGLVLRGAAAARAHDPGLHLYNDRADGARPSGVHVTDVDVAGFRIGLAVGASSHGIGFRGVSVDRTRLHGNKDAGFLSYGPEVDPARPAYAHRDLTLTEVTAYDNPGDPGVHDRHTGDGIVIGSVRGAALRHVEAHDNGARAAHDASEGPVGVWAYDAARVVVEHSAAYRNHTGSHVDGAGFGLDSNVTDSALRRNISFGNDGPGFYVYQRRADGGHARNTISDNISADDGRELPRHGALAVYGDDIRDLAIVRNTVILSRAPAGAGPALRLQAGERDVVVRDNLLVTADVPLVVADAGLEPADVVLQGNAYRSVRGPWEVRWGARSYDALASWRAAGGQETLDGRSTGHTLDPCLTGGPLPRIRSVDDAASAAPACDALTGAGVALPLPPHLPAAGDADWSGRSAATGARVGALLPR
;
A
#
# COMPACT_ATOMS: atom_id res chain seq x y z
N MET A 1 -24.60 -15.09 -6.09
CA MET A 1 -25.70 -14.52 -5.28
C MET A 1 -25.70 -13.01 -5.49
N THR A 2 -26.86 -12.38 -5.65
CA THR A 2 -26.93 -10.94 -5.93
C THR A 2 -27.89 -10.24 -4.96
N VAL A 3 -27.45 -9.13 -4.39
CA VAL A 3 -28.28 -8.10 -3.74
C VAL A 3 -28.34 -6.94 -4.71
N HIS A 4 -29.52 -6.72 -5.29
CA HIS A 4 -29.74 -5.72 -6.33
C HIS A 4 -30.68 -4.65 -5.81
N ASP A 5 -30.29 -3.38 -5.94
CA ASP A 5 -31.10 -2.20 -5.63
C ASP A 5 -31.71 -2.14 -4.21
N THR A 6 -31.11 -2.86 -3.26
CA THR A 6 -31.71 -3.17 -1.95
C THR A 6 -30.72 -2.97 -0.80
N GLY A 7 -31.20 -2.36 0.29
CA GLY A 7 -30.47 -2.18 1.55
C GLY A 7 -31.08 -3.00 2.69
N GLY A 8 -30.50 -2.90 3.90
CA GLY A 8 -30.98 -3.63 5.09
C GLY A 8 -30.76 -5.14 5.04
N VAL A 9 -29.82 -5.60 4.21
CA VAL A 9 -29.56 -7.02 3.97
C VAL A 9 -28.45 -7.53 4.88
N ARG A 10 -28.64 -8.70 5.47
CA ARG A 10 -27.61 -9.41 6.24
C ARG A 10 -27.34 -10.78 5.62
N ILE A 11 -26.08 -11.03 5.27
CA ILE A 11 -25.60 -12.28 4.67
C ILE A 11 -24.58 -12.86 5.65
N ARG A 12 -24.83 -14.08 6.16
CA ARG A 12 -23.97 -14.65 7.21
C ARG A 12 -23.82 -16.17 7.16
N GLY A 13 -22.65 -16.66 7.54
CA GLY A 13 -22.40 -18.09 7.77
C GLY A 13 -22.54 -18.95 6.51
N LEU A 14 -22.19 -18.39 5.34
CA LEU A 14 -22.33 -19.06 4.06
C LEU A 14 -20.99 -19.52 3.50
N VAL A 15 -21.01 -20.67 2.83
CA VAL A 15 -19.92 -21.14 1.99
C VAL A 15 -20.41 -21.13 0.54
N LEU A 16 -19.81 -20.29 -0.30
CA LEU A 16 -20.11 -20.16 -1.71
C LEU A 16 -18.97 -20.79 -2.52
N ARG A 17 -19.31 -21.71 -3.41
CA ARG A 17 -18.37 -22.41 -4.30
C ARG A 17 -18.83 -22.30 -5.74
N GLY A 18 -18.03 -21.66 -6.59
CA GLY A 18 -18.27 -21.54 -8.01
C GLY A 18 -17.79 -22.78 -8.77
N ALA A 19 -18.59 -23.22 -9.73
CA ALA A 19 -18.15 -24.20 -10.73
C ALA A 19 -17.16 -23.54 -11.71
N ALA A 20 -16.46 -24.34 -12.53
CA ALA A 20 -15.46 -23.82 -13.48
C ALA A 20 -16.01 -22.69 -14.39
N ALA A 21 -17.27 -22.79 -14.83
CA ALA A 21 -17.91 -21.75 -15.64
C ALA A 21 -18.09 -20.41 -14.90
N ALA A 22 -18.29 -20.42 -13.59
CA ALA A 22 -18.47 -19.21 -12.78
C ALA A 22 -17.22 -18.33 -12.77
N ARG A 23 -16.03 -18.91 -12.99
CA ARG A 23 -14.77 -18.16 -13.14
C ARG A 23 -14.73 -17.28 -14.38
N ALA A 24 -15.59 -17.52 -15.37
CA ALA A 24 -15.61 -16.72 -16.59
C ALA A 24 -16.36 -15.39 -16.41
N HIS A 25 -17.44 -15.38 -15.62
CA HIS A 25 -18.39 -14.26 -15.66
C HIS A 25 -18.87 -13.78 -14.29
N ASP A 26 -19.02 -14.69 -13.32
CA ASP A 26 -19.89 -14.42 -12.19
C ASP A 26 -19.12 -14.00 -10.93
N PRO A 27 -19.52 -12.90 -10.28
CA PRO A 27 -19.18 -12.68 -8.87
C PRO A 27 -19.88 -13.72 -7.98
N GLY A 28 -19.20 -14.18 -6.93
CA GLY A 28 -19.79 -15.09 -5.93
C GLY A 28 -20.89 -14.41 -5.13
N LEU A 29 -20.58 -13.23 -4.59
CA LEU A 29 -21.53 -12.32 -3.95
C LEU A 29 -21.46 -10.95 -4.63
N HIS A 30 -22.57 -10.48 -5.19
CA HIS A 30 -22.64 -9.20 -5.89
C HIS A 30 -23.63 -8.27 -5.22
N LEU A 31 -23.13 -7.14 -4.71
CA LEU A 31 -23.94 -6.01 -4.30
C LEU A 31 -23.96 -5.03 -5.46
N TYR A 32 -25.10 -4.85 -6.12
CA TYR A 32 -25.19 -3.98 -7.29
C TYR A 32 -26.34 -2.98 -7.16
N ASN A 33 -26.08 -1.72 -7.53
CA ASN A 33 -27.11 -0.68 -7.56
C ASN A 33 -27.09 0.06 -8.90
N ASP A 34 -28.22 0.08 -9.59
CA ASP A 34 -28.41 0.82 -10.85
C ASP A 34 -29.70 1.65 -10.86
N ARG A 35 -30.25 1.93 -9.68
CA ARG A 35 -31.46 2.74 -9.50
C ARG A 35 -31.36 4.11 -10.17
N ALA A 36 -32.33 4.39 -11.05
CA ALA A 36 -32.46 5.67 -11.72
C ALA A 36 -32.89 6.83 -10.79
N ASP A 37 -33.41 6.53 -9.59
CA ASP A 37 -33.87 7.52 -8.62
C ASP A 37 -32.74 8.18 -7.82
N GLY A 38 -31.49 7.76 -8.03
CA GLY A 38 -30.33 8.32 -7.36
C GLY A 38 -30.11 7.81 -5.93
N ALA A 39 -30.93 6.85 -5.46
CA ALA A 39 -30.85 6.37 -4.09
C ALA A 39 -29.57 5.54 -3.86
N ARG A 40 -29.00 5.67 -2.66
CA ARG A 40 -27.92 4.80 -2.17
C ARG A 40 -28.45 3.88 -1.08
N PRO A 41 -28.77 2.60 -1.40
CA PRO A 41 -29.16 1.64 -0.38
C PRO A 41 -28.06 1.49 0.68
N SER A 42 -28.48 1.25 1.92
CA SER A 42 -27.57 1.15 3.06
C SER A 42 -27.88 0.00 4.00
N GLY A 43 -26.96 -0.31 4.89
CA GLY A 43 -27.13 -1.38 5.89
C GLY A 43 -27.01 -2.77 5.29
N VAL A 44 -26.06 -2.97 4.38
CA VAL A 44 -25.70 -4.30 3.88
C VAL A 44 -24.51 -4.82 4.67
N HIS A 45 -24.69 -5.97 5.31
CA HIS A 45 -23.68 -6.61 6.16
C HIS A 45 -23.39 -8.02 5.68
N VAL A 46 -22.13 -8.33 5.41
CA VAL A 46 -21.62 -9.67 5.06
C VAL A 46 -20.70 -10.13 6.17
N THR A 47 -20.96 -11.27 6.79
CA THR A 47 -20.23 -11.69 8.00
C THR A 47 -20.03 -13.20 8.04
N ASP A 48 -18.83 -13.68 8.36
CA ASP A 48 -18.54 -15.11 8.48
C ASP A 48 -18.87 -15.87 7.17
N VAL A 49 -18.43 -15.35 6.03
CA VAL A 49 -18.66 -15.94 4.71
C VAL A 49 -17.34 -16.44 4.10
N ASP A 50 -17.41 -17.53 3.37
CA ASP A 50 -16.29 -18.10 2.61
C ASP A 50 -16.69 -18.23 1.13
N VAL A 51 -15.99 -17.53 0.23
CA VAL A 51 -16.30 -17.47 -1.20
C VAL A 51 -15.10 -17.89 -2.05
N ALA A 52 -15.31 -18.91 -2.89
CA ALA A 52 -14.26 -19.41 -3.78
C ALA A 52 -14.73 -19.90 -5.13
N GLY A 53 -13.84 -19.86 -6.12
CA GLY A 53 -14.06 -20.44 -7.45
C GLY A 53 -14.91 -19.58 -8.39
N PHE A 54 -15.05 -18.29 -8.13
CA PHE A 54 -15.78 -17.33 -8.96
C PHE A 54 -14.82 -16.48 -9.80
N ARG A 55 -15.37 -15.61 -10.66
CA ARG A 55 -14.56 -14.58 -11.31
C ARG A 55 -14.08 -13.58 -10.26
N ILE A 56 -14.99 -13.04 -9.47
CA ILE A 56 -14.70 -12.18 -8.31
C ILE A 56 -15.36 -12.82 -7.09
N GLY A 57 -14.70 -12.84 -5.93
CA GLY A 57 -15.29 -13.38 -4.71
C GLY A 57 -16.50 -12.55 -4.26
N LEU A 58 -16.25 -11.29 -3.90
CA LEU A 58 -17.27 -10.33 -3.51
C LEU A 58 -17.11 -9.03 -4.30
N ALA A 59 -18.16 -8.62 -5.01
CA ALA A 59 -18.19 -7.40 -5.79
C ALA A 59 -19.23 -6.40 -5.24
N VAL A 60 -18.85 -5.12 -5.12
CA VAL A 60 -19.74 -3.99 -4.80
C VAL A 60 -19.70 -2.99 -5.95
N GLY A 61 -20.76 -2.93 -6.75
CA GLY A 61 -20.78 -2.17 -8.00
C GLY A 61 -21.93 -1.17 -8.10
N ALA A 62 -21.76 -0.20 -9.00
CA ALA A 62 -22.84 0.71 -9.41
C ALA A 62 -22.74 1.11 -10.88
N SER A 63 -23.87 1.40 -11.52
CA SER A 63 -23.93 1.82 -12.94
C SER A 63 -23.66 3.30 -13.18
N SER A 64 -23.74 4.15 -12.14
CA SER A 64 -23.58 5.60 -12.28
C SER A 64 -22.92 6.23 -11.06
N HIS A 65 -22.39 7.44 -11.26
CA HIS A 65 -21.86 8.25 -10.17
C HIS A 65 -22.94 8.52 -9.15
N GLY A 66 -22.56 8.56 -7.88
CA GLY A 66 -23.49 9.08 -6.89
C GLY A 66 -24.52 8.07 -6.39
N ILE A 67 -24.63 6.89 -7.01
CA ILE A 67 -25.73 5.93 -6.79
C ILE A 67 -25.25 4.55 -6.37
N GLY A 68 -24.07 4.39 -5.77
CA GLY A 68 -23.67 3.09 -5.22
C GLY A 68 -24.34 2.81 -3.88
N PHE A 69 -23.67 2.03 -3.06
CA PHE A 69 -24.11 1.74 -1.70
C PHE A 69 -23.54 2.74 -0.70
N ARG A 70 -24.21 2.85 0.45
CA ARG A 70 -23.67 3.51 1.64
C ARG A 70 -23.63 2.55 2.83
N GLY A 71 -22.52 2.46 3.56
CA GLY A 71 -22.49 1.69 4.81
C GLY A 71 -22.55 0.18 4.55
N VAL A 72 -21.67 -0.30 3.67
CA VAL A 72 -21.46 -1.74 3.46
C VAL A 72 -20.37 -2.21 4.43
N SER A 73 -20.64 -3.26 5.19
CA SER A 73 -19.62 -3.89 6.06
C SER A 73 -19.39 -5.34 5.67
N VAL A 74 -18.12 -5.72 5.53
CA VAL A 74 -17.68 -7.10 5.33
C VAL A 74 -16.77 -7.48 6.49
N ASP A 75 -17.09 -8.58 7.16
CA ASP A 75 -16.50 -8.95 8.44
C ASP A 75 -16.18 -10.45 8.46
N ARG A 76 -15.01 -10.85 8.98
CA ARG A 76 -14.59 -12.28 9.09
C ARG A 76 -14.85 -13.10 7.83
N THR A 77 -14.42 -12.61 6.67
CA THR A 77 -14.77 -13.20 5.37
C THR A 77 -13.52 -13.69 4.62
N ARG A 78 -13.60 -14.87 4.02
CA ARG A 78 -12.53 -15.46 3.20
C ARG A 78 -12.91 -15.41 1.71
N LEU A 79 -12.03 -14.86 0.88
CA LEU A 79 -12.26 -14.63 -0.55
C LEU A 79 -11.10 -15.22 -1.34
N HIS A 80 -11.21 -16.48 -1.77
CA HIS A 80 -10.05 -17.22 -2.25
C HIS A 80 -10.26 -18.04 -3.52
N GLY A 81 -9.20 -18.30 -4.29
CA GLY A 81 -9.33 -19.08 -5.52
C GLY A 81 -10.27 -18.45 -6.55
N ASN A 82 -10.52 -17.14 -6.47
CA ASN A 82 -11.31 -16.38 -7.43
C ASN A 82 -10.40 -15.82 -8.50
N LYS A 83 -10.86 -15.82 -9.76
CA LYS A 83 -9.98 -15.61 -10.90
C LYS A 83 -9.38 -14.20 -10.94
N ASP A 84 -10.23 -13.17 -10.86
CA ASP A 84 -9.84 -11.79 -11.09
C ASP A 84 -9.56 -11.04 -9.78
N ALA A 85 -10.38 -11.23 -8.74
CA ALA A 85 -10.16 -10.57 -7.46
C ALA A 85 -10.85 -11.32 -6.31
N GLY A 86 -10.30 -11.23 -5.10
CA GLY A 86 -11.00 -11.61 -3.88
C GLY A 86 -12.18 -10.67 -3.60
N PHE A 87 -11.88 -9.39 -3.39
CA PHE A 87 -12.85 -8.30 -3.20
C PHE A 87 -12.66 -7.22 -4.27
N LEU A 88 -13.75 -6.69 -4.82
CA LEU A 88 -13.73 -5.52 -5.69
C LEU A 88 -14.90 -4.58 -5.36
N SER A 89 -14.62 -3.29 -5.14
CA SER A 89 -15.62 -2.24 -5.35
C SER A 89 -15.33 -1.46 -6.63
N TYR A 90 -16.37 -1.05 -7.35
CA TYR A 90 -16.21 -0.34 -8.62
C TYR A 90 -17.40 0.58 -8.94
N GLY A 91 -17.13 1.61 -9.74
CA GLY A 91 -18.13 2.51 -10.30
C GLY A 91 -17.56 3.19 -11.55
N PRO A 92 -18.25 4.18 -12.12
CA PRO A 92 -17.73 4.89 -13.29
C PRO A 92 -16.46 5.69 -12.98
N GLU A 93 -15.63 5.92 -13.99
CA GLU A 93 -14.36 6.68 -13.93
C GLU A 93 -14.58 8.08 -13.32
N VAL A 94 -13.82 8.42 -12.29
CA VAL A 94 -13.96 9.70 -11.59
C VAL A 94 -13.38 10.85 -12.42
N ASP A 95 -14.13 11.96 -12.53
CA ASP A 95 -13.59 13.26 -12.95
C ASP A 95 -12.86 13.92 -11.75
N PRO A 96 -11.52 14.07 -11.79
CA PRO A 96 -10.76 14.66 -10.68
C PRO A 96 -11.13 16.12 -10.38
N ALA A 97 -11.62 16.86 -11.37
CA ALA A 97 -12.06 18.24 -11.17
C ALA A 97 -13.42 18.32 -10.45
N ARG A 98 -14.23 17.24 -10.51
CA ARG A 98 -15.56 17.15 -9.91
C ARG A 98 -15.83 15.74 -9.36
N PRO A 99 -15.10 15.30 -8.33
CA PRO A 99 -15.07 13.91 -7.95
C PRO A 99 -16.43 13.43 -7.43
N ALA A 100 -16.94 12.35 -8.03
CA ALA A 100 -18.22 11.74 -7.70
C ALA A 100 -18.11 10.22 -7.58
N TYR A 101 -17.92 9.76 -6.34
CA TYR A 101 -17.76 8.34 -6.02
C TYR A 101 -19.11 7.60 -5.96
N ALA A 102 -19.15 6.39 -6.51
CA ALA A 102 -20.32 5.51 -6.44
C ALA A 102 -20.66 5.17 -4.99
N HIS A 103 -19.69 4.68 -4.22
CA HIS A 103 -19.91 4.15 -2.88
C HIS A 103 -19.50 5.13 -1.78
N ARG A 104 -20.07 4.97 -0.59
CA ARG A 104 -19.68 5.68 0.64
C ARG A 104 -19.64 4.74 1.82
N ASP A 105 -18.75 5.01 2.75
CA ASP A 105 -18.68 4.32 4.05
C ASP A 105 -18.58 2.79 3.87
N LEU A 106 -17.50 2.30 3.25
CA LEU A 106 -17.20 0.87 3.13
C LEU A 106 -16.31 0.43 4.31
N THR A 107 -16.60 -0.71 4.92
CA THR A 107 -15.79 -1.26 6.02
C THR A 107 -15.46 -2.72 5.77
N LEU A 108 -14.16 -3.06 5.77
CA LEU A 108 -13.69 -4.44 5.77
C LEU A 108 -12.92 -4.69 7.06
N THR A 109 -13.25 -5.76 7.77
CA THR A 109 -12.57 -6.15 9.01
C THR A 109 -12.37 -7.67 9.02
N GLU A 110 -11.16 -8.12 9.34
CA GLU A 110 -10.84 -9.57 9.38
C GLU A 110 -11.17 -10.27 8.05
N VAL A 111 -10.86 -9.61 6.92
CA VAL A 111 -11.08 -10.16 5.57
C VAL A 111 -9.76 -10.69 5.01
N THR A 112 -9.74 -11.95 4.60
CA THR A 112 -8.57 -12.58 3.97
C THR A 112 -8.88 -12.88 2.50
N ALA A 113 -8.10 -12.30 1.58
CA ALA A 113 -8.17 -12.56 0.15
C ALA A 113 -6.89 -13.25 -0.33
N TYR A 114 -6.99 -14.51 -0.76
CA TYR A 114 -5.79 -15.31 -1.02
C TYR A 114 -5.96 -16.31 -2.16
N ASP A 115 -4.83 -16.75 -2.73
CA ASP A 115 -4.79 -17.71 -3.84
C ASP A 115 -5.71 -17.30 -5.00
N ASN A 116 -5.92 -16.00 -5.24
CA ASN A 116 -6.67 -15.51 -6.40
C ASN A 116 -5.72 -15.46 -7.59
N PRO A 117 -5.76 -16.44 -8.52
CA PRO A 117 -4.60 -16.70 -9.36
C PRO A 117 -4.36 -15.68 -10.46
N GLY A 118 -5.39 -14.99 -10.96
CA GLY A 118 -5.31 -14.25 -12.23
C GLY A 118 -5.69 -15.10 -13.44
N ASP A 119 -5.78 -14.43 -14.59
CA ASP A 119 -6.12 -15.02 -15.88
C ASP A 119 -5.00 -14.77 -16.90
N PRO A 120 -4.29 -15.81 -17.37
CA PRO A 120 -3.15 -15.63 -18.28
C PRO A 120 -3.58 -15.23 -19.70
N GLY A 121 -4.88 -15.28 -20.04
CA GLY A 121 -5.41 -14.84 -21.33
C GLY A 121 -5.97 -13.42 -21.32
N VAL A 122 -5.85 -12.68 -20.21
CA VAL A 122 -6.36 -11.32 -20.06
C VAL A 122 -5.19 -10.35 -20.00
N HIS A 123 -5.08 -9.49 -21.02
CA HIS A 123 -3.93 -8.58 -21.20
C HIS A 123 -4.30 -7.10 -21.01
N ASP A 124 -5.60 -6.79 -21.06
CA ASP A 124 -6.14 -5.43 -21.17
C ASP A 124 -6.70 -4.89 -19.85
N ARG A 125 -6.60 -5.67 -18.77
CA ARG A 125 -7.06 -5.30 -17.42
C ARG A 125 -6.37 -6.15 -16.35
N HIS A 126 -6.41 -5.69 -15.12
CA HIS A 126 -5.88 -6.41 -13.96
C HIS A 126 -6.68 -7.70 -13.63
N THR A 127 -5.97 -8.75 -13.22
CA THR A 127 -6.53 -10.01 -12.70
C THR A 127 -5.62 -10.63 -11.65
N GLY A 128 -6.20 -11.33 -10.69
CA GLY A 128 -5.47 -11.99 -9.61
C GLY A 128 -5.23 -11.09 -8.42
N ASP A 129 -6.08 -10.09 -8.21
CA ASP A 129 -5.97 -9.16 -7.09
C ASP A 129 -6.48 -9.78 -5.77
N GLY A 130 -5.99 -9.25 -4.66
CA GLY A 130 -6.57 -9.52 -3.35
C GLY A 130 -7.84 -8.68 -3.13
N ILE A 131 -7.65 -7.44 -2.68
CA ILE A 131 -8.70 -6.49 -2.30
C ILE A 131 -8.53 -5.20 -3.08
N VAL A 132 -9.54 -4.85 -3.88
CA VAL A 132 -9.55 -3.65 -4.72
C VAL A 132 -10.67 -2.70 -4.28
N ILE A 133 -10.30 -1.45 -3.97
CA ILE A 133 -11.20 -0.39 -3.52
C ILE A 133 -11.35 0.69 -4.60
N GLY A 134 -12.30 0.49 -5.51
CA GLY A 134 -12.65 1.44 -6.58
C GLY A 134 -13.90 2.26 -6.28
N SER A 135 -13.89 3.54 -6.68
CA SER A 135 -15.07 4.45 -6.64
C SER A 135 -15.72 4.59 -5.26
N VAL A 136 -14.91 4.75 -4.21
CA VAL A 136 -15.39 4.88 -2.82
C VAL A 136 -14.96 6.19 -2.18
N ARG A 137 -15.88 6.86 -1.47
CA ARG A 137 -15.54 7.91 -0.50
C ARG A 137 -15.74 7.41 0.93
N GLY A 138 -14.65 7.28 1.67
CA GLY A 138 -14.64 6.73 3.02
C GLY A 138 -14.63 5.21 2.98
N ALA A 139 -13.44 4.63 3.10
CA ALA A 139 -13.26 3.19 3.29
C ALA A 139 -12.34 2.94 4.49
N ALA A 140 -12.72 2.01 5.36
CA ALA A 140 -11.91 1.59 6.50
C ALA A 140 -11.62 0.09 6.40
N LEU A 141 -10.35 -0.25 6.20
CA LEU A 141 -9.86 -1.63 6.13
C LEU A 141 -8.97 -1.86 7.36
N ARG A 142 -9.35 -2.82 8.22
CA ARG A 142 -8.59 -3.18 9.42
C ARG A 142 -8.40 -4.68 9.52
N HIS A 143 -7.21 -5.13 9.89
CA HIS A 143 -6.93 -6.57 10.02
C HIS A 143 -7.30 -7.35 8.75
N VAL A 144 -7.06 -6.76 7.58
CA VAL A 144 -7.23 -7.47 6.30
C VAL A 144 -5.91 -8.13 5.91
N GLU A 145 -6.02 -9.24 5.18
CA GLU A 145 -4.87 -10.00 4.70
C GLU A 145 -5.03 -10.27 3.20
N ALA A 146 -3.99 -9.98 2.42
CA ALA A 146 -3.94 -10.34 1.01
C ALA A 146 -2.64 -11.09 0.68
N HIS A 147 -2.73 -12.36 0.29
CA HIS A 147 -1.53 -13.15 0.06
C HIS A 147 -1.65 -14.23 -1.01
N ASP A 148 -0.50 -14.60 -1.57
CA ASP A 148 -0.37 -15.68 -2.56
C ASP A 148 -1.30 -15.46 -3.79
N ASN A 149 -1.64 -14.20 -4.09
CA ASN A 149 -2.48 -13.82 -5.23
C ASN A 149 -1.62 -13.58 -6.49
N GLY A 150 -2.21 -13.66 -7.68
CA GLY A 150 -1.63 -13.07 -8.89
C GLY A 150 -0.67 -13.92 -9.73
N ALA A 151 -0.32 -15.13 -9.28
CA ALA A 151 0.71 -15.97 -9.91
C ALA A 151 0.43 -16.42 -11.36
N ARG A 152 -0.80 -16.20 -11.86
CA ARG A 152 -1.26 -16.52 -13.22
C ARG A 152 -1.81 -15.30 -13.94
N ALA A 153 -1.54 -14.09 -13.47
CA ALA A 153 -1.74 -12.90 -14.29
C ALA A 153 -0.97 -13.03 -15.61
N ALA A 154 -1.49 -12.45 -16.69
CA ALA A 154 -0.88 -12.60 -18.00
C ALA A 154 0.48 -11.89 -18.08
N HIS A 155 1.44 -12.51 -18.77
CA HIS A 155 2.77 -11.95 -18.99
C HIS A 155 2.75 -10.52 -19.56
N ASP A 156 1.86 -10.30 -20.52
CA ASP A 156 1.70 -9.01 -21.22
C ASP A 156 0.58 -8.15 -20.64
N ALA A 157 0.10 -8.43 -19.41
CA ALA A 157 -0.84 -7.56 -18.72
C ALA A 157 -0.22 -6.17 -18.53
N SER A 158 -1.04 -5.13 -18.77
CA SER A 158 -0.61 -3.73 -18.60
C SER A 158 -0.70 -3.21 -17.17
N GLU A 159 -1.40 -3.94 -16.30
CA GLU A 159 -1.69 -3.55 -14.92
C GLU A 159 -2.02 -4.78 -14.07
N GLY A 160 -1.85 -4.63 -12.76
CA GLY A 160 -2.09 -5.64 -11.75
C GLY A 160 -1.20 -6.88 -11.87
N PRO A 161 -1.32 -7.78 -10.90
CA PRO A 161 -2.19 -7.71 -9.72
C PRO A 161 -1.53 -7.01 -8.53
N VAL A 162 -2.34 -6.64 -7.54
CA VAL A 162 -1.90 -6.10 -6.26
C VAL A 162 -2.67 -6.73 -5.10
N GLY A 163 -2.01 -6.88 -3.96
CA GLY A 163 -2.59 -7.43 -2.73
C GLY A 163 -3.78 -6.60 -2.22
N VAL A 164 -3.54 -5.35 -1.81
CA VAL A 164 -4.59 -4.42 -1.36
C VAL A 164 -4.36 -3.03 -1.95
N TRP A 165 -5.31 -2.52 -2.73
CA TRP A 165 -5.15 -1.22 -3.36
C TRP A 165 -6.45 -0.46 -3.58
N ALA A 166 -6.32 0.85 -3.81
CA ALA A 166 -7.41 1.74 -4.11
C ALA A 166 -7.15 2.54 -5.38
N TYR A 167 -8.21 2.84 -6.12
CA TYR A 167 -8.22 3.73 -7.28
C TYR A 167 -9.53 4.53 -7.30
N ASP A 168 -9.54 5.71 -7.90
CA ASP A 168 -10.72 6.58 -7.96
C ASP A 168 -11.42 6.66 -6.59
N ALA A 169 -10.66 6.96 -5.54
CA ALA A 169 -11.14 6.87 -4.17
C ALA A 169 -10.71 8.06 -3.32
N ALA A 170 -11.44 8.30 -2.24
CA ALA A 170 -11.05 9.30 -1.26
C ALA A 170 -11.27 8.80 0.16
N ARG A 171 -10.39 9.18 1.08
CA ARG A 171 -10.51 8.83 2.51
C ARG A 171 -10.50 7.32 2.74
N VAL A 172 -9.62 6.62 2.05
CA VAL A 172 -9.34 5.21 2.29
C VAL A 172 -8.30 5.10 3.40
N VAL A 173 -8.59 4.34 4.44
CA VAL A 173 -7.64 4.03 5.51
C VAL A 173 -7.48 2.53 5.58
N VAL A 174 -6.27 2.06 5.31
CA VAL A 174 -5.85 0.66 5.53
C VAL A 174 -4.91 0.63 6.71
N GLU A 175 -5.27 -0.10 7.76
CA GLU A 175 -4.42 -0.21 8.94
C GLU A 175 -4.41 -1.59 9.62
N HIS A 176 -3.33 -1.89 10.34
CA HIS A 176 -3.15 -3.16 11.04
C HIS A 176 -3.39 -4.39 10.16
N SER A 177 -2.98 -4.30 8.89
CA SER A 177 -3.25 -5.29 7.84
C SER A 177 -1.95 -5.85 7.27
N ALA A 178 -2.04 -6.99 6.58
CA ALA A 178 -0.90 -7.67 5.99
C ALA A 178 -1.07 -7.93 4.50
N ALA A 179 0.00 -7.76 3.71
CA ALA A 179 0.03 -8.18 2.31
C ALA A 179 1.36 -8.83 1.97
N TYR A 180 1.36 -10.11 1.65
CA TYR A 180 2.61 -10.87 1.51
C TYR A 180 2.55 -11.94 0.43
N ARG A 181 3.70 -12.23 -0.18
CA ARG A 181 3.82 -13.22 -1.26
C ARG A 181 2.77 -13.04 -2.35
N ASN A 182 2.34 -11.81 -2.61
CA ASN A 182 1.58 -11.54 -3.82
C ASN A 182 2.55 -11.60 -4.99
N HIS A 183 2.08 -12.23 -6.06
CA HIS A 183 2.86 -12.55 -7.23
C HIS A 183 2.44 -11.70 -8.41
N THR A 184 3.30 -11.63 -9.42
CA THR A 184 2.89 -11.17 -10.74
C THR A 184 3.40 -12.14 -11.79
N GLY A 185 2.50 -12.61 -12.66
CA GLY A 185 2.90 -13.33 -13.85
C GLY A 185 3.40 -12.42 -14.98
N SER A 186 3.44 -11.10 -14.74
CA SER A 186 3.69 -10.05 -15.73
C SER A 186 4.98 -9.29 -15.44
N HIS A 187 5.27 -8.28 -16.27
CA HIS A 187 6.38 -7.37 -16.08
C HIS A 187 6.00 -6.12 -15.27
N VAL A 188 4.78 -6.07 -14.70
CA VAL A 188 4.23 -4.96 -13.91
C VAL A 188 3.68 -5.43 -12.55
N ASP A 189 3.61 -4.51 -11.61
CA ASP A 189 2.99 -4.66 -10.28
C ASP A 189 3.46 -5.86 -9.44
N GLY A 190 2.54 -6.69 -8.92
CA GLY A 190 2.84 -7.70 -7.91
C GLY A 190 3.01 -7.12 -6.50
N ALA A 191 2.47 -5.94 -6.25
CA ALA A 191 2.71 -5.18 -5.02
C ALA A 191 1.89 -5.70 -3.82
N GLY A 192 2.35 -5.35 -2.62
CA GLY A 192 1.61 -5.59 -1.37
C GLY A 192 0.44 -4.62 -1.21
N PHE A 193 0.75 -3.33 -1.04
CA PHE A 193 -0.24 -2.25 -0.86
C PHE A 193 -0.06 -1.11 -1.86
N GLY A 194 -1.17 -0.50 -2.32
CA GLY A 194 -1.15 0.60 -3.29
C GLY A 194 -2.17 1.70 -3.04
N LEU A 195 -1.78 2.96 -3.26
CA LEU A 195 -2.69 4.07 -3.52
C LEU A 195 -2.49 4.52 -4.97
N ASP A 196 -3.37 4.05 -5.83
CA ASP A 196 -3.28 4.21 -7.28
C ASP A 196 -3.96 5.51 -7.73
N SER A 197 -4.33 5.55 -9.01
CA SER A 197 -4.78 6.73 -9.70
C SER A 197 -6.01 7.35 -9.04
N ASN A 198 -6.02 8.68 -8.97
CA ASN A 198 -7.12 9.48 -8.40
C ASN A 198 -7.48 9.16 -6.93
N VAL A 199 -6.48 8.80 -6.13
CA VAL A 199 -6.65 8.59 -4.69
C VAL A 199 -6.31 9.84 -3.90
N THR A 200 -7.22 10.26 -3.02
CA THR A 200 -7.01 11.45 -2.16
C THR A 200 -7.31 11.24 -0.69
N ASP A 201 -6.70 12.04 0.18
CA ASP A 201 -7.01 12.09 1.61
C ASP A 201 -6.92 10.70 2.30
N SER A 202 -6.00 9.84 1.83
CA SER A 202 -5.96 8.41 2.18
C SER A 202 -4.67 8.00 2.90
N ALA A 203 -4.72 6.87 3.60
CA ALA A 203 -3.64 6.41 4.46
C ALA A 203 -3.42 4.89 4.39
N LEU A 204 -2.17 4.50 4.19
CA LEU A 204 -1.66 3.17 4.48
C LEU A 204 -0.84 3.28 5.77
N ARG A 205 -1.35 2.78 6.90
CA ARG A 205 -0.68 2.94 8.18
C ARG A 205 -0.61 1.69 9.05
N ARG A 206 0.51 1.46 9.73
CA ARG A 206 0.65 0.31 10.65
C ARG A 206 0.36 -1.05 9.98
N ASN A 207 0.72 -1.18 8.72
CA ASN A 207 0.60 -2.43 7.97
C ASN A 207 1.94 -3.15 7.89
N ILE A 208 1.92 -4.40 7.46
CA ILE A 208 3.12 -5.19 7.18
C ILE A 208 3.07 -5.83 5.81
N SER A 209 4.13 -5.70 5.03
CA SER A 209 4.32 -6.41 3.77
C SER A 209 5.63 -7.18 3.75
N PHE A 210 5.62 -8.34 3.09
CA PHE A 210 6.83 -9.11 2.89
C PHE A 210 6.76 -10.07 1.71
N GLY A 211 7.90 -10.23 1.03
CA GLY A 211 8.08 -11.24 0.00
C GLY A 211 7.18 -11.08 -1.22
N ASN A 212 6.61 -9.90 -1.47
CA ASN A 212 5.84 -9.63 -2.68
C ASN A 212 6.78 -9.52 -3.90
N ASP A 213 6.29 -9.89 -5.07
CA ASP A 213 7.06 -9.84 -6.32
C ASP A 213 7.35 -8.41 -6.77
N GLY A 214 6.41 -7.50 -6.50
CA GLY A 214 6.53 -6.05 -6.63
C GLY A 214 6.78 -5.34 -5.30
N PRO A 215 6.67 -3.99 -5.26
CA PRO A 215 6.93 -3.22 -4.06
C PRO A 215 5.97 -3.58 -2.92
N GLY A 216 6.45 -3.48 -1.69
CA GLY A 216 5.62 -3.69 -0.50
C GLY A 216 4.56 -2.60 -0.35
N PHE A 217 4.94 -1.37 -0.68
CA PHE A 217 4.06 -0.20 -0.70
C PHE A 217 4.33 0.63 -1.94
N TYR A 218 3.28 1.11 -2.61
CA TYR A 218 3.43 2.10 -3.66
C TYR A 218 2.38 3.18 -3.65
N VAL A 219 2.73 4.29 -4.32
CA VAL A 219 1.77 5.21 -4.90
C VAL A 219 2.01 5.33 -6.40
N TYR A 220 0.91 5.41 -7.15
CA TYR A 220 0.95 5.58 -8.60
C TYR A 220 -0.13 6.56 -9.04
N GLN A 221 0.19 7.38 -10.02
CA GLN A 221 -0.81 8.17 -10.74
C GLN A 221 -0.52 8.12 -12.23
N ARG A 222 -1.57 7.80 -13.01
CA ARG A 222 -1.45 7.61 -14.45
C ARG A 222 -1.46 8.91 -15.25
N ARG A 223 -2.05 9.98 -14.71
CA ARG A 223 -2.30 11.24 -15.43
C ARG A 223 -2.04 12.45 -14.56
N ALA A 224 -1.49 13.49 -15.17
CA ALA A 224 -1.34 14.81 -14.55
C ALA A 224 -2.66 15.61 -14.54
N ASP A 225 -3.57 15.25 -13.64
CA ASP A 225 -4.92 15.84 -13.52
C ASP A 225 -5.25 16.36 -12.10
N GLY A 226 -4.29 16.34 -11.18
CA GLY A 226 -4.47 16.73 -9.78
C GLY A 226 -5.29 15.76 -8.93
N GLY A 227 -5.60 14.57 -9.46
CA GLY A 227 -6.42 13.57 -8.78
C GLY A 227 -5.71 12.80 -7.66
N HIS A 228 -4.38 12.85 -7.57
CA HIS A 228 -3.62 12.14 -6.54
C HIS A 228 -2.99 13.12 -5.55
N ALA A 229 -3.59 13.24 -4.37
CA ALA A 229 -3.17 14.26 -3.41
C ALA A 229 -3.49 13.93 -1.96
N ARG A 230 -2.66 14.43 -1.03
CA ARG A 230 -2.91 14.40 0.42
C ARG A 230 -3.03 12.96 0.92
N ASN A 231 -1.99 12.19 0.67
CA ASN A 231 -1.92 10.78 1.04
C ASN A 231 -0.81 10.55 2.06
N THR A 232 -0.88 9.45 2.80
CA THR A 232 0.17 9.09 3.77
C THR A 232 0.46 7.60 3.75
N ILE A 233 1.75 7.27 3.76
CA ILE A 233 2.28 5.92 4.03
C ILE A 233 3.06 6.04 5.33
N SER A 234 2.53 5.54 6.45
CA SER A 234 3.17 5.74 7.75
C SER A 234 3.19 4.54 8.68
N ASP A 235 4.25 4.46 9.50
CA ASP A 235 4.35 3.45 10.55
C ASP A 235 4.22 2.01 10.03
N ASN A 236 4.55 1.74 8.76
CA ASN A 236 4.47 0.42 8.15
C ASN A 236 5.80 -0.32 8.20
N ILE A 237 5.75 -1.65 8.08
CA ILE A 237 6.93 -2.52 7.93
C ILE A 237 6.89 -3.14 6.53
N SER A 238 7.98 -3.02 5.76
CA SER A 238 8.18 -3.76 4.51
C SER A 238 9.46 -4.57 4.60
N ALA A 239 9.40 -5.85 4.22
CA ALA A 239 10.54 -6.75 4.31
C ALA A 239 10.70 -7.67 3.11
N ASP A 240 11.83 -7.56 2.42
CA ASP A 240 12.14 -8.35 1.23
C ASP A 240 11.01 -8.32 0.18
N ASP A 241 10.38 -7.17 -0.05
CA ASP A 241 9.50 -6.98 -1.21
C ASP A 241 10.31 -6.70 -2.49
N GLY A 242 9.67 -6.74 -3.66
CA GLY A 242 10.31 -6.56 -4.96
C GLY A 242 11.10 -7.79 -5.41
N ARG A 243 10.60 -9.00 -5.15
CA ARG A 243 11.33 -10.26 -5.41
C ARG A 243 11.53 -10.58 -6.89
N GLU A 244 10.57 -10.21 -7.74
CA GLU A 244 10.61 -10.45 -9.19
C GLU A 244 10.81 -9.15 -9.98
N LEU A 245 10.23 -8.05 -9.52
CA LEU A 245 10.31 -6.72 -10.14
C LEU A 245 11.09 -5.72 -9.28
N PRO A 246 12.41 -5.94 -9.07
CA PRO A 246 13.20 -5.16 -8.12
C PRO A 246 13.34 -3.69 -8.49
N ARG A 247 13.06 -3.29 -9.75
CA ARG A 247 13.21 -1.89 -10.20
C ARG A 247 12.41 -0.87 -9.38
N HIS A 248 11.30 -1.29 -8.77
CA HIS A 248 10.47 -0.45 -7.91
C HIS A 248 10.86 -0.54 -6.43
N GLY A 249 11.70 -1.51 -6.05
CA GLY A 249 12.20 -1.63 -4.69
C GLY A 249 11.13 -2.08 -3.70
N ALA A 250 11.33 -1.74 -2.42
CA ALA A 250 10.38 -2.05 -1.35
C ALA A 250 9.28 -0.99 -1.19
N LEU A 251 9.63 0.30 -1.34
CA LEU A 251 8.68 1.41 -1.36
C LEU A 251 8.88 2.24 -2.62
N ALA A 252 7.81 2.44 -3.40
CA ALA A 252 7.86 3.12 -4.68
C ALA A 252 6.90 4.32 -4.77
N VAL A 253 7.40 5.43 -5.31
CA VAL A 253 6.62 6.59 -5.75
C VAL A 253 6.88 6.76 -7.24
N TYR A 254 5.84 6.68 -8.06
CA TYR A 254 5.98 6.74 -9.52
C TYR A 254 4.72 7.18 -10.26
N GLY A 255 4.87 7.53 -11.53
CA GLY A 255 3.79 8.08 -12.35
C GLY A 255 3.84 9.61 -12.39
N ASP A 256 2.70 10.23 -12.66
CA ASP A 256 2.60 11.66 -12.92
C ASP A 256 1.82 12.39 -11.82
N ASP A 257 2.26 13.58 -11.43
CA ASP A 257 1.47 14.53 -10.62
C ASP A 257 1.00 14.03 -9.25
N ILE A 258 1.87 13.32 -8.53
CA ILE A 258 1.64 12.94 -7.13
C ILE A 258 1.88 14.17 -6.25
N ARG A 259 0.89 14.57 -5.45
CA ARG A 259 0.96 15.79 -4.63
C ARG A 259 0.76 15.52 -3.13
N ASP A 260 1.39 16.34 -2.28
CA ASP A 260 1.14 16.35 -0.83
C ASP A 260 1.22 14.95 -0.18
N LEU A 261 2.26 14.16 -0.52
CA LEU A 261 2.44 12.81 0.00
C LEU A 261 3.38 12.80 1.21
N ALA A 262 2.97 12.14 2.29
CA ALA A 262 3.83 11.91 3.44
C ALA A 262 4.22 10.43 3.60
N ILE A 263 5.51 10.15 3.56
CA ILE A 263 6.09 8.81 3.80
C ILE A 263 6.87 8.87 5.11
N VAL A 264 6.26 8.42 6.20
CA VAL A 264 6.76 8.76 7.54
C VAL A 264 6.86 7.57 8.49
N ARG A 265 8.01 7.39 9.14
CA ARG A 265 8.22 6.35 10.17
C ARG A 265 7.96 4.93 9.70
N ASN A 266 8.20 4.63 8.44
CA ASN A 266 8.19 3.25 7.96
C ASN A 266 9.52 2.56 8.30
N THR A 267 9.51 1.26 8.52
CA THR A 267 10.71 0.43 8.60
C THR A 267 10.78 -0.45 7.36
N VAL A 268 11.84 -0.30 6.58
CA VAL A 268 12.10 -1.08 5.36
C VAL A 268 13.36 -1.93 5.59
N ILE A 269 13.23 -3.24 5.40
CA ILE A 269 14.33 -4.21 5.51
C ILE A 269 14.45 -4.92 4.16
N LEU A 270 15.54 -4.69 3.43
CA LEU A 270 15.64 -5.17 2.05
C LEU A 270 16.97 -5.86 1.76
N SER A 271 16.90 -7.12 1.36
CA SER A 271 17.99 -7.85 0.74
C SER A 271 17.88 -7.86 -0.78
N ARG A 272 19.01 -8.04 -1.46
CA ARG A 272 19.03 -8.28 -2.90
C ARG A 272 18.09 -9.43 -3.30
N ALA A 273 17.22 -9.16 -4.27
CA ALA A 273 16.34 -10.14 -4.86
C ALA A 273 17.08 -11.05 -5.85
N PRO A 274 16.56 -12.27 -6.14
CA PRO A 274 17.16 -13.13 -7.16
C PRO A 274 17.12 -12.48 -8.54
N ALA A 275 16.05 -11.74 -8.83
CA ALA A 275 15.87 -10.99 -10.07
C ALA A 275 16.78 -9.76 -10.20
N GLY A 276 17.42 -9.28 -9.12
CA GLY A 276 18.33 -8.14 -9.18
C GLY A 276 18.35 -7.27 -7.93
N ALA A 277 19.02 -6.12 -8.05
CA ALA A 277 19.04 -5.10 -6.99
C ALA A 277 17.89 -4.11 -7.19
N GLY A 278 17.07 -3.94 -6.15
CA GLY A 278 16.06 -2.91 -6.01
C GLY A 278 16.34 -2.02 -4.81
N PRO A 279 16.02 -0.72 -4.83
CA PRO A 279 16.27 0.16 -3.71
C PRO A 279 15.30 -0.06 -2.54
N ALA A 280 15.66 0.34 -1.33
CA ALA A 280 14.69 0.42 -0.24
C ALA A 280 13.58 1.45 -0.55
N LEU A 281 13.96 2.58 -1.14
CA LEU A 281 13.07 3.65 -1.57
C LEU A 281 13.34 4.04 -3.03
N ARG A 282 12.29 4.00 -3.87
CA ARG A 282 12.30 4.49 -5.25
C ARG A 282 11.44 5.74 -5.37
N LEU A 283 12.01 6.82 -5.92
CA LEU A 283 11.34 8.09 -6.21
C LEU A 283 11.49 8.41 -7.70
N GLN A 284 10.40 8.60 -8.43
CA GLN A 284 10.43 8.92 -9.87
C GLN A 284 10.01 10.35 -10.13
N ALA A 285 10.47 10.96 -11.22
CA ALA A 285 10.01 12.30 -11.56
C ALA A 285 8.47 12.33 -11.75
N GLY A 286 7.84 13.47 -11.44
CA GLY A 286 6.38 13.62 -11.45
C GLY A 286 5.77 13.94 -10.08
N GLU A 287 6.61 14.09 -9.06
CA GLU A 287 6.23 14.32 -7.67
C GLU A 287 6.20 15.82 -7.32
N ARG A 288 5.35 16.21 -6.37
CA ARG A 288 5.32 17.55 -5.78
C ARG A 288 4.99 17.49 -4.29
N ASP A 289 5.70 18.28 -3.48
CA ASP A 289 5.43 18.39 -2.04
C ASP A 289 5.44 17.01 -1.32
N VAL A 290 6.32 16.10 -1.76
CA VAL A 290 6.51 14.79 -1.14
C VAL A 290 7.49 14.92 0.02
N VAL A 291 7.10 14.46 1.21
CA VAL A 291 7.95 14.44 2.40
C VAL A 291 8.22 13.01 2.83
N VAL A 292 9.50 12.70 3.02
CA VAL A 292 9.97 11.39 3.45
C VAL A 292 10.72 11.58 4.76
N ARG A 293 10.08 11.22 5.88
CA ARG A 293 10.61 11.58 7.21
C ARG A 293 10.69 10.41 8.17
N ASP A 294 11.75 10.40 8.95
CA ASP A 294 11.90 9.49 10.08
C ASP A 294 11.74 7.99 9.72
N ASN A 295 11.95 7.61 8.47
CA ASN A 295 11.92 6.21 8.05
C ASN A 295 13.23 5.52 8.46
N LEU A 296 13.16 4.23 8.74
CA LEU A 296 14.32 3.37 8.94
C LEU A 296 14.51 2.49 7.70
N LEU A 297 15.59 2.72 6.95
CA LEU A 297 15.94 1.95 5.75
C LEU A 297 17.17 1.08 6.05
N VAL A 298 16.98 -0.24 6.05
CA VAL A 298 18.03 -1.23 6.32
C VAL A 298 18.20 -2.12 5.08
N THR A 299 19.39 -2.13 4.49
CA THR A 299 19.64 -2.85 3.23
C THR A 299 20.83 -3.79 3.28
N ALA A 300 20.84 -4.79 2.39
CA ALA A 300 21.98 -5.66 2.12
C ALA A 300 22.18 -5.90 0.61
N ASP A 301 23.33 -5.47 0.09
CA ASP A 301 23.74 -5.46 -1.33
C ASP A 301 22.82 -4.69 -2.30
N VAL A 302 22.04 -3.75 -1.78
CA VAL A 302 21.15 -2.93 -2.58
C VAL A 302 21.20 -1.47 -2.13
N PRO A 303 20.89 -0.52 -3.04
CA PRO A 303 20.85 0.89 -2.68
C PRO A 303 19.80 1.18 -1.61
N LEU A 304 20.05 2.19 -0.79
CA LEU A 304 19.08 2.70 0.18
C LEU A 304 17.98 3.49 -0.55
N VAL A 305 18.40 4.40 -1.43
CA VAL A 305 17.50 5.28 -2.18
C VAL A 305 17.95 5.32 -3.64
N VAL A 306 16.99 5.26 -4.56
CA VAL A 306 17.18 5.59 -5.97
C VAL A 306 16.12 6.63 -6.36
N ALA A 307 16.58 7.81 -6.73
CA ALA A 307 15.76 8.93 -7.15
C ALA A 307 16.08 9.31 -8.60
N ASP A 308 15.06 9.68 -9.38
CA ASP A 308 15.26 10.22 -10.73
C ASP A 308 15.98 11.57 -10.71
N ALA A 309 16.46 11.98 -11.88
CA ALA A 309 17.05 13.30 -12.05
C ALA A 309 15.97 14.38 -11.99
N GLY A 310 16.35 15.58 -11.51
CA GLY A 310 15.48 16.76 -11.54
C GLY A 310 14.52 16.88 -10.37
N LEU A 311 14.55 15.97 -9.39
CA LEU A 311 13.84 16.14 -8.13
C LEU A 311 14.55 17.19 -7.27
N GLU A 312 13.89 18.32 -7.08
CA GLU A 312 14.33 19.45 -6.25
C GLU A 312 13.67 19.39 -4.86
N PRO A 313 14.13 20.19 -3.88
CA PRO A 313 13.50 20.25 -2.56
C PRO A 313 12.03 20.72 -2.56
N ALA A 314 11.52 21.30 -3.66
CA ALA A 314 10.09 21.60 -3.80
C ALA A 314 9.27 20.35 -4.21
N ASP A 315 9.93 19.36 -4.81
CA ASP A 315 9.31 18.12 -5.27
C ASP A 315 9.36 17.08 -4.16
N VAL A 316 10.56 16.86 -3.60
CA VAL A 316 10.79 15.85 -2.56
C VAL A 316 11.79 16.32 -1.50
N VAL A 317 11.44 16.12 -0.23
CA VAL A 317 12.31 16.38 0.92
C VAL A 317 12.45 15.15 1.82
N LEU A 318 13.70 14.73 2.05
CA LEU A 318 14.09 13.66 2.96
C LEU A 318 14.67 14.28 4.24
N GLN A 319 14.11 13.99 5.42
CA GLN A 319 14.56 14.54 6.71
C GLN A 319 14.40 13.54 7.86
N GLY A 320 15.43 13.38 8.69
CA GLY A 320 15.37 12.59 9.92
C GLY A 320 15.39 11.07 9.71
N ASN A 321 15.57 10.59 8.48
CA ASN A 321 15.57 9.16 8.20
C ASN A 321 16.86 8.49 8.69
N ALA A 322 16.80 7.22 9.08
CA ALA A 322 17.95 6.39 9.38
C ALA A 322 18.26 5.43 8.24
N TYR A 323 19.55 5.31 7.90
CA TYR A 323 20.05 4.58 6.75
C TYR A 323 21.13 3.60 7.17
N ARG A 324 20.89 2.29 7.00
CA ARG A 324 21.86 1.26 7.36
C ARG A 324 22.05 0.25 6.24
N SER A 325 23.21 0.29 5.59
CA SER A 325 23.68 -0.84 4.80
C SER A 325 24.41 -1.82 5.72
N VAL A 326 23.90 -3.04 5.90
CA VAL A 326 24.53 -4.06 6.74
C VAL A 326 25.52 -4.93 5.97
N ARG A 327 25.47 -4.85 4.64
CA ARG A 327 26.37 -5.54 3.71
C ARG A 327 26.33 -4.86 2.35
N GLY A 328 27.49 -4.74 1.71
CA GLY A 328 27.65 -3.92 0.51
C GLY A 328 27.87 -2.43 0.86
N PRO A 329 28.04 -1.57 -0.14
CA PRO A 329 28.24 -0.14 0.09
C PRO A 329 26.98 0.49 0.70
N TRP A 330 27.16 1.57 1.46
CA TRP A 330 26.10 2.54 1.66
C TRP A 330 25.93 3.27 0.32
N GLU A 331 24.74 3.26 -0.27
CA GLU A 331 24.54 3.87 -1.59
C GLU A 331 23.20 4.61 -1.68
N VAL A 332 23.27 5.87 -2.10
CA VAL A 332 22.12 6.66 -2.58
C VAL A 332 22.41 7.11 -4.00
N ARG A 333 21.48 6.82 -4.92
CA ARG A 333 21.53 7.30 -6.30
C ARG A 333 20.51 8.42 -6.48
N TRP A 334 20.96 9.57 -6.97
CA TRP A 334 20.11 10.73 -7.23
C TRP A 334 20.41 11.26 -8.63
N GLY A 335 19.49 11.01 -9.55
CA GLY A 335 19.73 11.22 -10.99
C GLY A 335 20.97 10.47 -11.47
N ALA A 336 21.89 11.19 -12.11
CA ALA A 336 23.15 10.63 -12.62
C ALA A 336 24.26 10.47 -11.55
N ARG A 337 24.02 10.91 -10.30
CA ARG A 337 25.01 10.89 -9.23
C ARG A 337 24.77 9.72 -8.29
N SER A 338 25.87 9.14 -7.79
CA SER A 338 25.84 8.16 -6.71
C SER A 338 26.65 8.69 -5.54
N TYR A 339 26.16 8.45 -4.33
CA TYR A 339 26.75 8.87 -3.08
C TYR A 339 26.99 7.65 -2.20
N ASP A 340 28.18 7.58 -1.63
CA ASP A 340 28.64 6.49 -0.77
C ASP A 340 28.56 6.81 0.73
N ALA A 341 28.15 8.03 1.07
CA ALA A 341 27.99 8.47 2.45
C ALA A 341 26.88 9.52 2.61
N LEU A 342 26.21 9.50 3.76
CA LEU A 342 25.17 10.49 4.10
C LEU A 342 25.70 11.93 4.06
N ALA A 343 26.94 12.16 4.52
CA ALA A 343 27.53 13.49 4.53
C ALA A 343 27.74 14.07 3.12
N SER A 344 28.19 13.24 2.16
CA SER A 344 28.41 13.68 0.78
C SER A 344 27.09 13.95 0.05
N TRP A 345 26.07 13.10 0.27
CA TRP A 345 24.73 13.31 -0.27
C TRP A 345 24.07 14.58 0.29
N ARG A 346 24.12 14.78 1.62
CA ARG A 346 23.62 16.00 2.28
C ARG A 346 24.26 17.26 1.73
N ALA A 347 25.59 17.28 1.62
CA ALA A 347 26.33 18.45 1.13
C ALA A 347 25.99 18.79 -0.33
N ALA A 348 25.70 17.79 -1.16
CA ALA A 348 25.44 17.99 -2.58
C ALA A 348 23.99 18.29 -2.93
N GLY A 349 23.03 17.70 -2.21
CA GLY A 349 21.60 17.78 -2.53
C GLY A 349 20.76 18.60 -1.56
N GLY A 350 21.31 19.04 -0.42
CA GLY A 350 20.54 19.72 0.63
C GLY A 350 19.53 18.83 1.37
N GLN A 351 19.36 17.58 0.93
CA GLN A 351 18.57 16.55 1.59
C GLN A 351 19.12 16.26 2.98
N GLU A 352 18.29 15.71 3.87
CA GLU A 352 18.64 15.41 5.25
C GLU A 352 19.15 16.64 6.00
N THR A 353 18.50 17.78 5.77
CA THR A 353 18.72 19.06 6.45
C THR A 353 17.39 19.71 6.85
N LEU A 354 17.32 20.28 8.05
CA LEU A 354 16.17 21.04 8.56
C LEU A 354 16.67 22.31 9.26
N ASP A 355 16.20 23.48 8.84
CA ASP A 355 16.61 24.79 9.39
C ASP A 355 18.14 24.98 9.45
N GLY A 356 18.83 24.53 8.39
CA GLY A 356 20.30 24.57 8.29
C GLY A 356 21.04 23.56 9.19
N ARG A 357 20.32 22.73 9.96
CA ARG A 357 20.91 21.67 10.79
C ARG A 357 20.86 20.34 10.04
N SER A 358 21.94 19.57 10.16
CA SER A 358 21.97 18.21 9.65
C SER A 358 20.94 17.34 10.38
N THR A 359 20.15 16.60 9.61
CA THR A 359 19.23 15.56 10.08
C THR A 359 19.63 14.24 9.43
N GLY A 360 18.95 13.15 9.78
CA GLY A 360 19.22 11.83 9.23
C GLY A 360 20.48 11.18 9.79
N HIS A 361 20.48 9.85 9.81
CA HIS A 361 21.38 9.06 10.65
C HIS A 361 21.90 7.82 9.93
N THR A 362 23.10 7.37 10.27
CA THR A 362 23.65 6.06 9.84
C THR A 362 23.85 5.10 11.02
N LEU A 363 23.16 5.38 12.13
CA LEU A 363 23.26 4.65 13.39
C LEU A 363 22.80 3.19 13.21
N ASP A 364 23.37 2.30 14.01
CA ASP A 364 22.90 0.92 14.08
C ASP A 364 21.54 0.87 14.78
N PRO A 365 20.47 0.46 14.08
CA PRO A 365 19.17 0.31 14.71
C PRO A 365 19.09 -0.89 15.63
N CYS A 366 20.14 -1.73 15.73
CA CYS A 366 20.24 -2.87 16.64
C CYS A 366 18.96 -3.71 16.66
N LEU A 367 18.43 -4.01 15.47
CA LEU A 367 17.14 -4.70 15.33
C LEU A 367 17.15 -6.03 16.10
N THR A 368 16.04 -6.33 16.76
CA THR A 368 15.88 -7.49 17.65
C THR A 368 16.21 -8.81 16.92
N GLY A 369 15.83 -8.94 15.64
CA GLY A 369 16.13 -10.14 14.85
C GLY A 369 17.53 -10.13 14.19
N GLY A 370 18.45 -9.29 14.65
CA GLY A 370 19.79 -9.13 14.10
C GLY A 370 19.86 -8.05 13.00
N PRO A 371 21.03 -7.85 12.36
CA PRO A 371 21.24 -6.72 11.44
C PRO A 371 20.27 -6.67 10.25
N LEU A 372 19.81 -7.83 9.78
CA LEU A 372 18.85 -7.96 8.69
C LEU A 372 17.83 -9.06 9.05
N PRO A 373 16.82 -8.75 9.87
CA PRO A 373 15.88 -9.75 10.34
C PRO A 373 15.05 -10.31 9.19
N ARG A 374 14.75 -11.61 9.24
CA ARG A 374 13.89 -12.26 8.24
C ARG A 374 12.45 -12.22 8.72
N ILE A 375 11.60 -11.56 7.96
CA ILE A 375 10.15 -11.50 8.21
C ILE A 375 9.46 -12.44 7.23
N ARG A 376 8.79 -13.47 7.75
CA ARG A 376 8.08 -14.49 6.95
C ARG A 376 6.62 -14.65 7.36
N SER A 377 6.23 -13.97 8.43
CA SER A 377 4.91 -13.96 9.03
C SER A 377 4.67 -12.61 9.70
N VAL A 378 3.40 -12.31 10.00
CA VAL A 378 3.03 -11.11 10.77
C VAL A 378 3.69 -11.12 12.16
N ASP A 379 3.83 -12.28 12.79
CA ASP A 379 4.45 -12.42 14.11
C ASP A 379 5.94 -12.02 14.11
N ASP A 380 6.61 -12.17 12.97
CA ASP A 380 8.01 -11.76 12.82
C ASP A 380 8.17 -10.23 12.81
N ALA A 381 7.10 -9.44 12.69
CA ALA A 381 7.15 -7.97 12.71
C ALA A 381 7.96 -7.43 13.90
N ALA A 382 7.81 -8.08 15.05
CA ALA A 382 8.46 -7.67 16.28
C ALA A 382 10.00 -7.79 16.22
N SER A 383 10.55 -8.52 15.24
CA SER A 383 11.99 -8.62 14.97
C SER A 383 12.57 -7.34 14.37
N ALA A 384 11.72 -6.48 13.79
CA ALA A 384 12.07 -5.17 13.25
C ALA A 384 12.06 -4.05 14.32
N ALA A 385 11.82 -4.37 15.59
CA ALA A 385 11.96 -3.42 16.68
C ALA A 385 13.44 -3.22 17.05
N PRO A 386 13.92 -1.99 17.28
CA PRO A 386 15.23 -1.74 17.88
C PRO A 386 15.37 -2.41 19.25
N ALA A 387 16.53 -2.98 19.54
CA ALA A 387 16.87 -3.58 20.84
C ALA A 387 17.79 -2.70 21.69
N CYS A 388 18.02 -1.46 21.27
CA CYS A 388 18.84 -0.47 21.97
C CYS A 388 18.34 0.94 21.65
N ASP A 389 18.86 1.92 22.40
CA ASP A 389 18.41 3.33 22.34
C ASP A 389 19.10 4.19 21.28
N ALA A 390 19.82 3.58 20.32
CA ALA A 390 20.59 4.34 19.33
C ALA A 390 19.74 5.33 18.52
N LEU A 391 18.46 5.00 18.27
CA LEU A 391 17.52 5.86 17.53
C LEU A 391 16.57 6.66 18.44
N THR A 392 16.71 6.56 19.76
CA THR A 392 15.87 7.26 20.72
C THR A 392 16.07 8.77 20.60
N GLY A 393 14.99 9.49 20.26
CA GLY A 393 15.05 10.95 20.04
C GLY A 393 15.69 11.39 18.72
N ALA A 394 15.98 10.46 17.80
CA ALA A 394 16.62 10.75 16.53
C ALA A 394 15.67 11.38 15.47
N GLY A 395 14.35 11.29 15.68
CA GLY A 395 13.36 11.76 14.73
C GLY A 395 13.20 13.29 14.70
N VAL A 396 12.78 13.83 13.57
CA VAL A 396 12.43 15.23 13.40
C VAL A 396 10.95 15.40 13.78
N ALA A 397 10.66 15.89 14.99
CA ALA A 397 9.31 16.06 15.54
C ALA A 397 8.48 17.12 14.77
N LEU A 398 8.19 16.87 13.50
CA LEU A 398 7.42 17.77 12.63
C LEU A 398 5.97 17.30 12.54
N PRO A 399 5.00 18.24 12.54
CA PRO A 399 3.60 17.90 12.36
C PRO A 399 3.40 17.11 11.07
N LEU A 400 2.69 15.99 11.18
CA LEU A 400 2.16 15.32 10.00
C LEU A 400 1.10 16.21 9.31
N PRO A 401 0.85 16.02 8.01
CA PRO A 401 -0.23 16.72 7.34
C PRO A 401 -1.57 16.58 8.09
N PRO A 402 -2.32 17.68 8.28
CA PRO A 402 -3.48 17.72 9.18
C PRO A 402 -4.73 17.00 8.65
N HIS A 403 -4.71 16.49 7.42
CA HIS A 403 -5.88 15.98 6.70
C HIS A 403 -6.29 14.55 7.09
N LEU A 404 -5.46 13.82 7.83
CA LEU A 404 -5.80 12.49 8.36
C LEU A 404 -6.22 12.58 9.83
N PRO A 405 -7.18 11.74 10.27
CA PRO A 405 -7.48 11.63 11.70
C PRO A 405 -6.18 11.32 12.43
N ALA A 406 -5.83 12.16 13.41
CA ALA A 406 -4.54 12.15 14.10
C ALA A 406 -4.09 10.70 14.28
N ALA A 407 -3.08 10.29 13.50
CA ALA A 407 -2.34 9.09 13.82
C ALA A 407 -1.72 9.41 15.17
N GLY A 408 -2.35 8.95 16.25
CA GLY A 408 -1.84 9.18 17.60
C GLY A 408 -0.39 8.70 17.67
N ASP A 409 0.32 9.11 18.71
CA ASP A 409 1.76 8.82 18.88
C ASP A 409 2.09 7.33 19.08
N ALA A 410 1.13 6.43 18.84
CA ALA A 410 1.29 4.99 18.87
C ALA A 410 2.09 4.47 17.66
N ASP A 411 3.05 3.58 17.92
CA ASP A 411 3.83 2.84 16.93
C ASP A 411 3.01 1.70 16.30
N TRP A 412 3.63 0.90 15.44
CA TRP A 412 3.02 -0.26 14.78
C TRP A 412 2.37 -1.24 15.77
N SER A 413 2.99 -1.42 16.95
CA SER A 413 2.52 -2.30 18.02
C SER A 413 1.47 -1.66 18.95
N GLY A 414 1.14 -0.39 18.73
CA GLY A 414 0.22 0.37 19.59
C GLY A 414 0.88 1.07 20.79
N ARG A 415 2.21 1.06 20.91
CA ARG A 415 2.93 1.73 22.01
C ARG A 415 3.16 3.20 21.71
N SER A 416 2.88 4.08 22.65
CA SER A 416 3.11 5.52 22.49
C SER A 416 4.51 5.94 22.92
N ALA A 417 5.14 6.81 22.13
CA ALA A 417 6.41 7.42 22.49
C ALA A 417 6.21 8.53 23.54
N ALA A 418 7.17 8.69 24.47
CA ALA A 418 7.13 9.79 25.44
C ALA A 418 7.32 11.17 24.77
N THR A 419 7.93 11.19 23.58
CA THR A 419 8.08 12.34 22.70
C THR A 419 7.63 11.95 21.29
N GLY A 420 6.95 12.82 20.55
CA GLY A 420 6.42 12.50 19.22
C GLY A 420 7.47 12.21 18.12
N ALA A 421 8.77 12.38 18.41
CA ALA A 421 9.87 12.08 17.49
C ALA A 421 10.38 10.64 17.68
N ARG A 422 10.11 9.77 16.70
CA ARG A 422 10.69 8.43 16.58
C ARG A 422 11.10 8.17 15.14
N VAL A 423 12.08 7.28 14.95
CA VAL A 423 12.48 6.78 13.64
C VAL A 423 12.02 5.33 13.49
N GLY A 424 11.43 5.00 12.34
CA GLY A 424 10.89 3.69 12.04
C GLY A 424 9.53 3.40 12.68
N ALA A 425 8.99 2.23 12.33
CA ALA A 425 7.61 1.83 12.64
C ALA A 425 7.42 1.34 14.08
N LEU A 426 8.50 0.95 14.76
CA LEU A 426 8.48 0.33 16.09
C LEU A 426 9.40 1.09 17.03
N LEU A 427 8.93 1.33 18.25
CA LEU A 427 9.77 1.86 19.32
C LEU A 427 10.80 0.83 19.80
N PRO A 428 11.90 1.24 20.43
CA PRO A 428 12.80 0.33 21.13
C PRO A 428 12.05 -0.55 22.14
N ARG A 429 12.52 -1.78 22.35
CA ARG A 429 11.92 -2.71 23.33
C ARG A 429 12.27 -2.41 24.77
#